data_AF-A0A1V0UNL2-F1
#
_entry.id   AF-A0A1V0UNL2-F1
#
_cell.length_a   1.000
_cell.length_b   1.000
_cell.length_c   1.000
_cell.angle_alpha   90.00
_cell.angle_beta   90.00
_cell.angle_gamma   90.00
#
_symmetry.space_group_name_H-M   'P 1'
#
loop_
_entity.id
_entity.type
_entity.pdbx_description
1 polymer ?
#
loop_
_entity_poly.entity_id
_entity_poly.type
_entity_poly.pdbx_seq_one_letter_code
_entity_poly.pdbx_strand_id
1 'polypeptide(L)'
;MVGSIKKRIRDGRLINKTLNTTLERGVYDAAKAFVWVGMINQGKFPTKWLKPTKQGTKIDYVCFQNQDEAEIAATEAFGELDKYIKHVNQLHGLNIELDIEERVKK
;
A
#
# COMPACT_ATOMS: atom_id res chain seq x y z
N MET A 1 21.87 -1.57 -23.52
CA MET A 1 20.90 -0.61 -22.96
C MET A 1 20.82 -0.87 -21.48
N VAL A 2 21.40 0.02 -20.68
CA VAL A 2 21.50 -0.12 -19.23
C VAL A 2 20.12 0.12 -18.64
N GLY A 3 19.59 -0.89 -17.94
CA GLY A 3 18.24 -0.86 -17.38
C GLY A 3 18.03 0.40 -16.55
N SER A 4 16.92 1.08 -16.80
CA SER A 4 16.47 2.26 -16.06
C SER A 4 16.50 1.95 -14.57
N ILE A 5 17.52 2.43 -13.88
CA ILE A 5 17.56 2.42 -12.43
C ILE A 5 16.44 3.36 -12.01
N LYS A 6 15.25 2.78 -11.71
CA LYS A 6 14.15 3.47 -11.00
C LYS A 6 14.84 4.21 -9.85
N LYS A 7 14.94 5.55 -9.88
CA LYS A 7 15.65 6.30 -8.84
C LYS A 7 14.79 6.23 -7.58
N ARG A 8 14.92 5.14 -6.85
CA ARG A 8 14.39 4.96 -5.49
C ARG A 8 15.26 5.82 -4.59
N ILE A 9 14.69 6.88 -4.05
CA ILE A 9 15.50 7.93 -3.42
C ILE A 9 15.61 7.72 -1.92
N ARG A 10 14.61 7.07 -1.32
CA ARG A 10 14.66 6.73 0.10
C ARG A 10 13.77 5.54 0.39
N ASP A 11 14.39 4.47 0.87
CA ASP A 11 13.67 3.41 1.57
C ASP A 11 13.43 3.91 3.00
N GLY A 12 12.15 4.00 3.36
CA GLY A 12 11.69 4.38 4.68
C GLY A 12 11.07 3.19 5.40
N ARG A 13 10.98 3.30 6.72
CA ARG A 13 10.24 2.36 7.55
C ARG A 13 9.30 3.13 8.47
N LEU A 14 8.06 2.68 8.56
CA LEU A 14 7.11 3.17 9.55
C LEU A 14 6.53 2.01 10.36
N ILE A 15 6.00 2.33 11.53
CA ILE A 15 5.27 1.36 12.35
C ILE A 15 3.84 1.87 12.43
N ASN A 16 2.92 1.07 11.89
CA ASN A 16 1.51 1.32 12.09
C ASN A 16 1.06 0.57 13.35
N LYS A 17 0.78 1.31 14.42
CA LYS A 17 0.36 0.75 15.72
C LYS A 17 -1.06 0.17 15.69
N THR A 18 -1.92 0.65 14.79
CA THR A 18 -3.31 0.19 14.70
C THR A 18 -3.38 -1.17 14.01
N LEU A 19 -2.48 -1.45 13.07
CA LEU A 19 -2.30 -2.78 12.48
C LEU A 19 -1.47 -3.65 13.41
N ASN A 20 -2.10 -4.41 14.30
CA ASN A 20 -1.39 -5.25 15.27
C ASN A 20 -2.08 -6.63 15.41
N THR A 21 -1.52 -7.48 16.26
CA THR A 21 -2.03 -8.85 16.48
C THR A 21 -3.31 -8.93 17.31
N THR A 22 -3.81 -7.83 17.86
CA THR A 22 -5.06 -7.82 18.64
C THR A 22 -6.29 -7.66 17.76
N LEU A 23 -6.11 -7.28 16.49
CA LEU A 23 -7.18 -7.24 15.52
C LEU A 23 -7.56 -8.66 15.09
N GLU A 24 -8.86 -8.88 14.93
CA GLU A 24 -9.38 -10.03 14.20
C GLU A 24 -8.82 -10.04 12.78
N ARG A 25 -8.61 -11.22 12.19
CA ARG A 25 -7.91 -11.34 10.92
C ARG A 25 -8.57 -10.60 9.77
N GLY A 26 -9.90 -10.69 9.63
CA GLY A 26 -10.64 -9.94 8.59
C GLY A 26 -10.51 -8.44 8.76
N VAL A 27 -10.63 -7.95 10.00
CA VAL A 27 -10.46 -6.53 10.35
C VAL A 27 -9.03 -6.06 10.07
N TYR A 28 -8.03 -6.87 10.39
CA TYR A 28 -6.63 -6.57 10.09
C TYR A 28 -6.40 -6.42 8.59
N ASP A 29 -6.89 -7.37 7.80
CA ASP A 29 -6.69 -7.39 6.35
C ASP A 29 -7.42 -6.21 5.67
N ALA A 30 -8.64 -5.88 6.13
CA ALA A 30 -9.35 -4.69 5.69
C ALA A 30 -8.62 -3.39 6.06
N ALA A 31 -8.22 -3.24 7.34
CA ALA A 31 -7.50 -2.08 7.82
C ALA A 31 -6.16 -1.90 7.09
N LYS A 32 -5.50 -3.01 6.72
CA LYS A 32 -4.28 -2.97 5.92
C LYS A 32 -4.52 -2.33 4.55
N ALA A 33 -5.63 -2.66 3.87
CA ALA A 33 -6.00 -2.03 2.61
C ALA A 33 -6.18 -0.51 2.77
N PHE A 34 -6.89 -0.07 3.81
CA PHE A 34 -7.06 1.36 4.11
C PHE A 34 -5.73 2.09 4.35
N VAL A 35 -4.84 1.49 5.14
CA VAL A 35 -3.51 2.05 5.39
C VAL A 35 -2.70 2.12 4.10
N TRP A 36 -2.80 1.11 3.24
CA TRP A 36 -2.12 1.08 1.95
C TRP A 36 -2.56 2.25 1.06
N VAL A 37 -3.87 2.49 0.91
CA VAL A 37 -4.41 3.66 0.17
C VAL A 37 -3.82 4.96 0.72
N GLY A 38 -3.88 5.13 2.05
CA GLY A 38 -3.34 6.33 2.70
C GLY A 38 -1.85 6.53 2.47
N MET A 39 -1.06 5.45 2.39
CA MET A 39 0.36 5.52 2.07
C MET A 39 0.60 5.95 0.61
N ILE A 40 -0.11 5.34 -0.35
CA ILE A 40 0.00 5.72 -1.77
C ILE A 40 -0.34 7.19 -1.97
N ASN A 41 -1.43 7.67 -1.36
CA ASN A 41 -1.84 9.08 -1.43
C ASN A 41 -0.81 10.05 -0.83
N GLN A 42 0.06 9.58 0.07
CA GLN A 42 1.17 10.35 0.63
C GLN A 42 2.48 10.23 -0.17
N GLY A 43 2.47 9.57 -1.33
CA GLY A 43 3.68 9.28 -2.11
C GLY A 43 4.61 8.27 -1.43
N LYS A 44 4.08 7.43 -0.54
CA LYS A 44 4.81 6.35 0.13
C LYS A 44 4.32 5.02 -0.42
N PHE A 45 5.16 4.32 -1.14
CA PHE A 45 4.78 3.09 -1.82
C PHE A 45 5.27 1.90 -0.99
N PRO A 46 4.39 1.11 -0.34
CA PRO A 46 4.80 -0.01 0.50
C PRO A 46 5.54 -1.06 -0.34
N THR A 47 6.68 -1.51 0.14
CA THR A 47 7.47 -2.58 -0.49
C THR A 47 7.41 -3.88 0.30
N LYS A 48 7.27 -3.78 1.63
CA LYS A 48 7.19 -4.95 2.51
C LYS A 48 6.38 -4.66 3.76
N TRP A 49 5.45 -5.57 4.05
CA TRP A 49 4.71 -5.61 5.30
C TRP A 49 5.31 -6.70 6.18
N LEU A 50 5.90 -6.32 7.31
CA LEU A 50 6.42 -7.29 8.27
C LEU A 50 5.27 -7.97 9.02
N LYS A 51 5.58 -9.10 9.69
CA LYS A 51 4.60 -9.78 10.53
C LYS A 51 4.06 -8.82 11.61
N PRO A 52 2.73 -8.78 11.82
CA PRO A 52 2.16 -7.95 12.87
C PRO A 52 2.68 -8.40 14.24
N THR A 53 2.86 -7.43 15.12
CA THR A 53 3.19 -7.64 16.53
C THR A 53 2.18 -6.90 17.40
N LYS A 54 2.20 -7.11 18.72
CA LYS A 54 1.38 -6.32 19.66
C LYS A 54 1.69 -4.82 19.59
N GLN A 55 2.88 -4.42 19.13
CA GLN A 55 3.29 -3.02 19.00
C GLN A 55 2.88 -2.39 17.66
N GLY A 56 2.32 -3.18 16.74
CA GLY A 56 2.00 -2.76 15.39
C GLY A 56 2.71 -3.58 14.31
N THR A 57 2.46 -3.18 13.07
CA THR A 57 3.05 -3.73 11.86
C THR A 57 4.08 -2.75 11.33
N LYS A 58 5.30 -3.25 11.14
CA LYS A 58 6.36 -2.48 10.48
C LYS A 58 6.16 -2.57 8.97
N ILE A 59 6.26 -1.44 8.30
CA ILE A 59 6.03 -1.31 6.86
C ILE A 59 7.23 -0.61 6.27
N ASP A 60 7.93 -1.31 5.40
CA ASP A 60 8.99 -0.74 4.57
C ASP A 60 8.32 -0.13 3.33
N TYR A 61 8.76 1.05 2.93
CA TYR A 61 8.21 1.78 1.80
C TYR A 61 9.31 2.53 1.05
N VAL A 62 9.00 2.92 -0.17
CA VAL A 62 9.86 3.77 -1.00
C VAL A 62 9.14 5.06 -1.37
N CYS A 63 9.93 6.12 -1.57
CA CYS A 63 9.46 7.38 -2.14
C CYS A 63 10.26 7.73 -3.41
N PHE A 64 9.62 8.47 -4.30
CA PHE A 64 10.19 8.97 -5.55
C PHE A 64 10.21 10.51 -5.53
N GLN A 65 11.26 11.14 -6.08
CA GLN A 65 11.30 12.61 -6.24
C GLN A 65 10.67 13.04 -7.55
N ASN A 66 10.79 12.23 -8.60
CA ASN A 66 10.19 12.53 -9.88
C ASN A 66 8.69 12.21 -9.84
N GLN A 67 7.87 13.20 -10.21
CA GLN A 67 6.44 13.04 -10.31
C GLN A 67 6.05 11.93 -11.30
N ASP A 68 6.73 11.81 -12.44
CA ASP A 68 6.42 10.78 -13.43
C ASP A 68 6.67 9.37 -12.87
N GLU A 69 7.77 9.18 -12.15
CA GLU A 69 8.07 7.89 -11.50
C GLU A 69 7.08 7.60 -10.37
N ALA A 70 6.64 8.62 -9.64
CA ALA A 70 5.64 8.49 -8.59
C ALA A 70 4.25 8.12 -9.17
N GLU A 71 3.84 8.71 -10.29
CA GLU A 71 2.59 8.40 -10.99
C GLU A 71 2.60 6.96 -11.54
N ILE A 72 3.72 6.51 -12.11
CA ILE A 72 3.89 5.11 -12.55
C ILE A 72 3.81 4.17 -11.34
N ALA A 73 4.54 4.48 -10.26
CA ALA A 73 4.52 3.66 -9.05
C ALA A 73 3.14 3.63 -8.36
N ALA A 74 2.38 4.72 -8.42
CA ALA A 74 1.00 4.77 -7.92
C ALA A 74 0.09 3.84 -8.71
N THR A 75 0.20 3.86 -10.04
CA THR A 75 -0.55 2.95 -10.91
C THR A 75 -0.23 1.49 -10.60
N GLU A 76 1.06 1.14 -10.49
CA GLU A 76 1.50 -0.20 -10.09
C GLU A 76 0.94 -0.59 -8.71
N ALA A 77 1.06 0.29 -7.71
CA ALA A 77 0.63 0.04 -6.33
C ALA A 77 -0.89 -0.09 -6.18
N PHE A 78 -1.69 0.70 -6.90
CA PHE A 78 -3.15 0.55 -6.91
C PHE A 78 -3.58 -0.75 -7.59
N GLY A 79 -2.89 -1.18 -8.65
CA GLY A 79 -3.14 -2.48 -9.28
C GLY A 79 -2.83 -3.67 -8.36
N GLU A 80 -1.78 -3.59 -7.54
CA GLU A 80 -1.50 -4.58 -6.50
C GLU A 80 -2.53 -4.56 -5.37
N LEU A 81 -2.96 -3.36 -4.97
CA LEU A 81 -3.95 -3.18 -3.93
C LEU A 81 -5.32 -3.74 -4.34
N ASP A 82 -5.77 -3.52 -5.58
CA ASP A 82 -7.00 -4.10 -6.12
C ASP A 82 -6.98 -5.64 -6.03
N LYS A 83 -5.86 -6.26 -6.43
CA LYS A 83 -5.67 -7.72 -6.29
C LYS A 83 -5.74 -8.17 -4.84
N TYR A 84 -5.11 -7.41 -3.94
CA TYR A 84 -5.16 -7.70 -2.50
C TYR A 84 -6.60 -7.59 -1.95
N ILE A 85 -7.33 -6.54 -2.31
CA ILE A 85 -8.73 -6.33 -1.90
C ILE A 85 -9.61 -7.47 -2.38
N LYS A 86 -9.50 -7.87 -3.66
CA LYS A 86 -10.22 -9.03 -4.21
C LYS A 86 -9.94 -10.31 -3.42
N HIS A 87 -8.67 -10.55 -3.07
CA HIS A 87 -8.29 -11.68 -2.25
C HIS A 87 -8.89 -11.61 -0.82
N VAL A 88 -8.86 -10.44 -0.19
CA VAL A 88 -9.43 -10.22 1.15
C VAL A 88 -10.95 -10.42 1.14
N ASN A 89 -11.65 -9.91 0.12
CA ASN A 89 -13.08 -10.11 -0.07
C ASN A 89 -13.42 -11.60 -0.20
N GLN A 90 -12.65 -12.36 -1.01
CA GLN A 90 -12.83 -13.80 -1.15
C GLN A 90 -12.54 -14.57 0.15
N LEU A 91 -11.49 -14.18 0.89
CA LEU A 91 -11.05 -14.89 2.08
C LEU A 91 -11.99 -14.70 3.27
N HIS A 92 -12.52 -13.49 3.43
CA HIS A 92 -13.28 -13.09 4.62
C HIS A 92 -14.77 -12.80 4.35
N GLY A 93 -15.22 -12.95 3.09
CA GLY A 93 -16.59 -12.62 2.70
C GLY A 93 -16.91 -11.12 2.80
N LEU A 94 -15.90 -10.27 2.62
CA LEU A 94 -16.06 -8.81 2.66
C LEU A 94 -16.43 -8.27 1.27
N ASN A 95 -16.97 -7.05 1.23
CA ASN A 95 -17.24 -6.31 -0.01
C ASN A 95 -16.53 -4.96 -0.01
N ILE A 96 -15.22 -4.98 0.14
CA ILE A 96 -14.37 -3.78 0.07
C ILE A 96 -14.21 -3.43 -1.41
N GLU A 97 -14.44 -2.16 -1.74
CA GLU A 97 -14.29 -1.64 -3.09
C GLU A 97 -13.26 -0.50 -3.08
N LEU A 98 -12.44 -0.45 -4.13
CA LEU A 98 -11.47 0.61 -4.33
C LEU A 98 -12.09 1.65 -5.26
N ASP A 99 -12.49 2.79 -4.71
CA ASP A 99 -12.96 3.92 -5.50
C ASP A 99 -11.78 4.80 -5.90
N ILE A 100 -11.30 4.62 -7.13
CA ILE A 100 -10.30 5.51 -7.72
C ILE A 100 -11.06 6.48 -8.61
N GLU A 101 -11.28 7.70 -8.12
CA GLU A 101 -11.64 8.80 -9.02
C GLU A 101 -10.48 9.01 -9.99
N GLU A 102 -10.67 8.64 -11.27
CA GLU A 102 -9.73 8.99 -12.32
C GLU A 102 -9.50 10.49 -12.25
N ARG A 103 -8.27 10.91 -11.91
CA ARG A 103 -7.83 12.29 -12.12
C ARG A 103 -7.78 12.51 -13.62
N VAL A 104 -8.93 12.81 -14.22
CA VAL A 104 -9.05 13.35 -15.58
C VAL A 104 -8.25 14.65 -15.55
N LYS A 105 -6.99 14.58 -16.01
CA LYS A 105 -6.17 15.76 -16.30
C LYS A 105 -6.94 16.57 -17.35
N LYS A 106 -7.60 17.65 -16.92
CA LYS A 106 -8.09 18.72 -17.79
C LYS A 106 -6.92 19.55 -18.28
#